data_AF-A0A839RT41-F1
#
_entry.id   AF-A0A839RT41-F1
#
_cell.length_a   1.000
_cell.length_b   1.000
_cell.length_c   1.000
_cell.angle_alpha   90.00
_cell.angle_beta   90.00
_cell.angle_gamma   90.00
#
_symmetry.space_group_name_H-M   'P 1'
#
loop_
_entity.id
_entity.type
_entity.pdbx_description
1 polymer ?
#
loop_
_entity_poly.entity_id
_entity_poly.type
_entity_poly.pdbx_seq_one_letter_code
_entity_poly.pdbx_strand_id
1 'polypeptide(L)'
;MRSYRECSIGNRYILVLDHRTLEVFDRQSEGSSPQRWHVSHVGVEAQPEAQGLLVRIGLRTEDGKISGQGSYAEIHVTAGEKASVHHFFDAVRAARDISAD
;
A
#
# COMPACT_ATOMS: atom_id res chain seq x y z
N MET A 1 22.26 -2.90 -5.94
CA MET A 1 21.71 -1.53 -5.79
C MET A 1 20.38 -1.65 -5.08
N ARG A 2 20.12 -0.93 -3.98
CA ARG A 2 18.79 -0.96 -3.33
C ARG A 2 17.80 -0.27 -4.28
N SER A 3 16.82 -1.01 -4.80
CA SER A 3 15.76 -0.44 -5.63
C SER A 3 14.70 0.16 -4.71
N TYR A 4 14.55 1.47 -4.80
CA TYR A 4 13.54 2.22 -4.09
C TYR A 4 12.42 2.58 -5.07
N ARG A 5 11.16 2.30 -4.72
CA ARG A 5 10.00 2.66 -5.53
C ARG A 5 8.93 3.25 -4.66
N GLU A 6 8.26 4.27 -5.17
CA GLU A 6 7.14 4.94 -4.48
C GLU A 6 5.90 4.93 -5.37
N CYS A 7 4.74 4.89 -4.74
CA CYS A 7 3.45 5.04 -5.40
C CYS A 7 2.52 5.90 -4.53
N SER A 8 2.08 7.04 -5.06
CA SER A 8 1.06 7.86 -4.41
C SER A 8 -0.32 7.22 -4.61
N ILE A 9 -1.09 7.14 -3.53
CA ILE A 9 -2.47 6.65 -3.52
C ILE A 9 -3.37 7.81 -3.11
N GLY A 10 -4.01 8.42 -4.10
CA GLY A 10 -4.71 9.69 -3.95
C GLY A 10 -3.78 10.79 -3.39
N ASN A 11 -4.36 11.73 -2.65
CA ASN A 11 -3.63 12.88 -2.09
C ASN A 11 -3.11 12.66 -0.66
N ARG A 12 -3.33 11.48 -0.08
CA ARG A 12 -3.05 11.22 1.34
C ARG A 12 -1.91 10.24 1.57
N TYR A 13 -1.90 9.10 0.89
CA TYR A 13 -0.94 8.04 1.19
C TYR A 13 0.18 7.95 0.16
N ILE A 14 1.35 7.52 0.61
CA ILE A 14 2.46 7.07 -0.23
C ILE A 14 2.81 5.64 0.19
N LEU A 15 2.81 4.72 -0.78
CA LEU A 15 3.33 3.38 -0.65
C LEU A 15 4.80 3.37 -1.08
N VAL A 16 5.66 2.76 -0.27
CA VAL A 16 7.10 2.72 -0.51
C VAL A 16 7.59 1.30 -0.46
N LEU A 17 8.19 0.83 -1.55
CA LEU A 17 8.96 -0.41 -1.57
C LEU A 17 10.42 -0.08 -1.31
N ASP A 18 10.88 -0.31 -0.08
CA ASP A 18 12.30 -0.29 0.29
C ASP A 18 12.82 -1.72 0.30
N HIS A 19 13.51 -2.10 -0.78
CA HIS A 19 14.04 -3.44 -0.98
C HIS A 19 12.96 -4.52 -0.97
N ARG A 20 12.68 -5.14 0.19
CA ARG A 20 11.65 -6.19 0.39
C ARG A 20 10.49 -5.72 1.27
N THR A 21 10.65 -4.55 1.87
CA THR A 21 9.70 -4.00 2.81
C THR A 21 8.77 -3.04 2.08
N LEU A 22 7.47 -3.28 2.20
CA LEU A 22 6.47 -2.30 1.85
C LEU A 22 6.17 -1.44 3.10
N GLU A 23 6.19 -0.13 2.92
CA GLU A 23 5.86 0.86 3.94
C GLU A 23 4.73 1.74 3.44
N VAL A 24 3.94 2.23 4.39
CA VAL A 24 2.82 3.12 4.11
C VAL A 24 3.02 4.41 4.91
N PHE A 25 2.99 5.55 4.22
CA PHE A 25 3.12 6.86 4.81
C PHE A 25 1.80 7.63 4.66
N ASP A 26 1.26 8.15 5.76
CA ASP A 26 0.14 9.10 5.76
C ASP A 26 0.67 10.54 5.78
N ARG A 27 0.54 11.25 4.65
CA ARG A 27 0.99 12.65 4.50
C ARG A 27 0.15 13.64 5.30
N GLN A 28 -1.06 13.25 5.70
CA GLN A 28 -2.03 14.14 6.35
C GLN A 28 -2.34 13.72 7.78
N SER A 29 -1.47 12.89 8.39
CA SER A 29 -1.63 12.52 9.79
C SER A 29 -1.57 13.77 10.67
N GLU A 30 -2.60 14.01 11.49
CA GLU A 30 -2.69 15.19 12.36
C GLU A 30 -1.75 15.15 13.59
N GLY A 31 -0.78 14.22 13.61
CA GLY A 31 0.28 14.17 14.61
C GLY A 31 1.52 14.97 14.21
N SER A 32 2.38 15.28 15.18
CA SER A 32 3.66 15.99 15.00
C SER A 32 4.67 15.26 14.09
N SER A 33 4.32 14.13 13.51
CA SER A 33 5.13 13.34 12.57
C SER A 33 4.22 12.52 11.64
N PRO A 34 4.58 12.37 10.34
CA PRO A 34 3.85 11.49 9.42
C PRO A 34 3.75 10.08 10.02
N GLN A 35 2.55 9.50 10.03
CA GLN A 35 2.38 8.11 10.45
C GLN A 35 2.99 7.19 9.39
N ARG A 36 3.93 6.35 9.83
CA ARG A 36 4.59 5.31 9.03
C ARG A 36 4.18 3.95 9.57
N TRP A 37 3.60 3.12 8.70
CA TRP A 37 3.27 1.74 9.04
C TRP A 37 4.13 0.76 8.24
N HIS A 38 4.65 -0.23 8.95
CA HIS A 38 5.34 -1.36 8.35
C HIS A 38 4.34 -2.49 8.06
N VAL A 39 4.38 -3.09 6.86
CA VAL A 39 3.33 -4.04 6.43
C VAL A 39 3.33 -5.40 7.13
N SER A 40 4.23 -5.61 8.10
CA SER A 40 4.15 -6.75 9.02
C SER A 40 2.96 -6.63 9.97
N HIS A 41 2.46 -5.42 10.21
CA HIS A 41 1.33 -5.14 11.11
C HIS A 41 0.12 -4.54 10.37
N VAL A 42 0.33 -4.01 9.16
CA VAL A 42 -0.70 -3.40 8.32
C VAL A 42 -0.70 -4.08 6.94
N GLY A 43 -1.85 -4.39 6.39
CA GLY A 43 -1.98 -4.87 5.02
C GLY A 43 -2.47 -3.77 4.09
N VAL A 44 -2.12 -3.92 2.81
CA VAL A 44 -2.66 -3.11 1.72
C VAL A 44 -3.30 -4.06 0.72
N GLU A 45 -4.55 -3.79 0.36
CA GLU A 45 -5.31 -4.54 -0.65
C GLU A 45 -5.79 -3.56 -1.72
N ALA A 46 -5.74 -3.97 -2.99
CA ALA A 46 -6.29 -3.21 -4.10
C ALA A 46 -7.35 -4.06 -4.81
N GLN A 47 -8.60 -3.61 -4.77
CA GLN A 47 -9.73 -4.25 -5.42
C GLN A 47 -10.14 -3.45 -6.67
N PRO A 48 -10.37 -4.09 -7.83
CA PRO A 48 -10.91 -3.42 -8.99
C PRO A 48 -12.32 -2.84 -8.75
N GLU A 49 -12.55 -1.62 -9.24
CA GLU A 49 -13.87 -0.98 -9.30
C GLU A 49 -14.20 -0.52 -10.72
N ALA A 50 -15.47 -0.17 -10.98
CA ALA A 50 -15.93 0.26 -12.30
C ALA A 50 -15.16 1.47 -12.87
N GLN A 51 -14.67 2.36 -12.01
CA GLN A 51 -13.99 3.60 -12.39
C GLN A 51 -12.51 3.68 -11.94
N GLY A 52 -11.94 2.57 -11.45
CA GLY A 52 -10.57 2.57 -10.94
C GLY A 52 -10.27 1.40 -10.02
N LEU A 53 -9.69 1.70 -8.85
CA LEU A 53 -9.45 0.71 -7.79
C LEU A 53 -9.92 1.27 -6.46
N LEU A 54 -10.37 0.38 -5.59
CA LEU A 54 -10.48 0.62 -4.17
C LEU A 54 -9.23 0.07 -3.47
N VAL A 55 -8.45 0.96 -2.88
CA VAL A 55 -7.28 0.61 -2.08
C VAL A 55 -7.66 0.65 -0.60
N ARG A 56 -7.46 -0.47 0.10
CA ARG A 56 -7.67 -0.59 1.54
C ARG A 56 -6.34 -0.70 2.26
N ILE A 57 -6.18 0.06 3.33
CA ILE A 57 -5.04 0.03 4.23
C ILE A 57 -5.59 -0.23 5.64
N GLY A 58 -5.09 -1.23 6.35
CA GLY A 58 -5.59 -1.55 7.69
C GLY A 58 -4.88 -2.73 8.31
N LEU A 59 -5.29 -3.15 9.51
CA LEU A 59 -4.67 -4.30 10.17
C LEU A 59 -4.86 -5.56 9.32
N ARG A 60 -3.78 -6.30 9.08
CA ARG A 60 -3.86 -7.60 8.42
C ARG A 60 -4.31 -8.63 9.46
N THR A 61 -5.43 -9.29 9.21
CA THR A 61 -5.95 -10.38 10.03
C THR A 61 -5.16 -11.68 9.80
N GLU A 62 -5.35 -12.66 10.67
CA GLU A 62 -4.70 -13.98 10.53
C GLU A 62 -5.11 -14.71 9.24
N ASP A 63 -6.32 -14.47 8.72
CA ASP A 63 -6.79 -14.99 7.43
C ASP A 63 -6.31 -14.16 6.22
N GLY A 64 -5.41 -13.19 6.45
CA GLY A 64 -4.77 -12.40 5.41
C GLY A 64 -5.61 -11.24 4.86
N LYS A 65 -6.83 -11.04 5.37
CA LYS A 65 -7.72 -9.93 5.00
C LYS A 65 -7.32 -8.63 5.68
N ILE A 66 -7.86 -7.52 5.17
CA ILE A 66 -7.71 -6.21 5.79
C ILE A 66 -8.90 -5.97 6.70
N SER A 67 -8.65 -5.83 8.00
CA SER A 67 -9.67 -5.49 8.98
C SER A 67 -10.04 -4.01 8.89
N GLY A 68 -11.34 -3.74 9.00
CA GLY A 68 -11.89 -2.40 9.19
C GLY A 68 -11.73 -1.84 10.62
N GLN A 69 -11.16 -2.62 11.55
CA GLN A 69 -10.91 -2.17 12.92
C GLN A 69 -9.53 -1.50 13.04
N GLY A 70 -9.48 -0.33 13.69
CA GLY A 70 -8.27 0.47 13.88
C GLY A 70 -8.08 1.57 12.83
N SER A 71 -6.83 1.97 12.55
CA SER A 71 -6.46 2.92 11.49
C SER A 71 -6.69 2.31 10.10
N TYR A 72 -7.97 2.16 9.75
CA TYR A 72 -8.43 1.67 8.46
C TYR A 72 -8.66 2.84 7.51
N ALA A 73 -8.17 2.73 6.27
CA ALA A 73 -8.37 3.71 5.23
C ALA A 73 -8.85 3.04 3.94
N GLU A 74 -9.91 3.60 3.36
CA GLU A 74 -10.41 3.27 2.02
C GLU A 74 -10.15 4.43 1.10
N ILE A 75 -9.47 4.17 -0.02
CA ILE A 75 -9.12 5.17 -1.02
C ILE A 75 -9.58 4.70 -2.38
N HIS A 76 -10.49 5.45 -2.98
CA HIS A 76 -10.86 5.28 -4.38
C HIS A 76 -9.82 5.99 -5.23
N VAL A 77 -9.05 5.23 -6.00
CA VAL A 77 -8.11 5.76 -6.98
C VAL A 77 -8.75 5.75 -8.36
N THR A 78 -8.44 6.78 -9.14
CA THR A 78 -9.00 6.96 -10.48
C THR A 78 -8.41 5.96 -11.48
N ALA A 79 -9.07 5.82 -12.63
CA ALA A 79 -8.52 5.06 -13.75
C ALA A 79 -7.12 5.53 -14.20
N GLY A 80 -6.80 6.82 -14.04
CA GLY A 80 -5.48 7.37 -14.37
C GLY A 80 -4.38 6.91 -13.41
N GLU A 81 -4.71 6.66 -12.14
CA GLU A 81 -3.78 6.18 -11.13
C GLU A 81 -3.64 4.64 -11.14
N LYS A 82 -4.66 3.93 -11.63
CA LYS A 82 -4.74 2.46 -11.67
C LYS A 82 -3.47 1.80 -12.24
N ALA A 83 -2.93 2.31 -13.34
CA ALA A 83 -1.74 1.73 -13.96
C ALA A 83 -0.50 1.82 -13.05
N SER A 84 -0.32 2.96 -12.39
CA SER A 84 0.77 3.19 -11.43
C SER A 84 0.65 2.28 -10.20
N VAL A 85 -0.58 2.11 -9.68
CA VAL A 85 -0.85 1.22 -8.54
C VAL A 85 -0.55 -0.24 -8.89
N HIS A 86 -1.02 -0.72 -10.05
CA HIS A 86 -0.70 -2.07 -10.50
C HIS A 86 0.80 -2.28 -10.69
N HIS A 87 1.48 -1.37 -11.39
CA HIS A 87 2.91 -1.46 -11.61
C HIS A 87 3.72 -1.51 -10.30
N PHE A 88 3.27 -0.76 -9.29
CA PHE A 88 3.86 -0.82 -7.97
C PHE A 88 3.67 -2.18 -7.29
N PHE A 89 2.45 -2.72 -7.29
CA PHE A 89 2.20 -4.05 -6.70
C PHE A 89 2.93 -5.18 -7.42
N ASP A 90 3.08 -5.10 -8.75
CA ASP A 90 3.88 -6.06 -9.51
C ASP A 90 5.35 -6.02 -9.06
N ALA A 91 5.90 -4.83 -8.82
CA ALA A 91 7.26 -4.69 -8.29
C ALA A 91 7.39 -5.23 -6.86
N VAL A 92 6.38 -5.02 -6.00
CA VAL A 92 6.34 -5.60 -4.65
C VAL A 92 6.32 -7.14 -4.69
N ARG A 93 5.53 -7.73 -5.59
CA ARG A 93 5.47 -9.19 -5.78
C ARG A 93 6.81 -9.73 -6.27
N ALA A 94 7.37 -9.14 -7.32
CA ALA A 94 8.68 -9.53 -7.85
C ALA A 94 9.79 -9.46 -6.79
N ALA A 95 9.79 -8.41 -5.95
CA ALA A 95 10.77 -8.27 -4.87
C ALA A 95 10.64 -9.35 -3.77
N ARG A 96 9.44 -9.91 -3.58
CA ARG A 96 9.19 -11.00 -2.63
C ARG A 96 9.53 -12.37 -3.23
N ASP A 97 9.17 -12.60 -4.49
CA ASP A 97 9.35 -13.89 -5.16
C ASP A 97 10.85 -14.25 -5.36
N ILE A 98 11.73 -13.24 -5.50
CA ILE A 98 13.19 -13.43 -5.57
C ILE A 98 13.77 -14.14 -4.32
N SER A 99 13.03 -14.25 -3.21
CA SER A 99 13.50 -14.90 -1.98
C SER A 99 13.02 -16.35 -1.80
N ALA A 100 12.37 -16.97 -2.79
CA ALA A 100 11.88 -18.34 -2.71
C ALA A 100 12.83 -19.41 -3.30
N ASP A 101 14.01 -19.01 -3.80
CA ASP A 101 15.11 -19.90 -4.24
C ASP A 101 16.28 -19.88 -3.24
#